data_AF-A0A9R1U749-F1
#
_entry.id   AF-A0A9R1U749-F1
#
_cell.length_a   1.000
_cell.length_b   1.000
_cell.length_c   1.000
_cell.angle_alpha   90.00
_cell.angle_beta   90.00
_cell.angle_gamma   90.00
#
_symmetry.space_group_name_H-M   'P 1'
#
loop_
_entity.id
_entity.type
_entity.pdbx_description
1 polymer ?
#
loop_
_entity_poly.entity_id
_entity_poly.type
_entity_poly.pdbx_seq_one_letter_code
_entity_poly.pdbx_strand_id
1 'polypeptide(L)'
;MEHFAPVVTSPRTSPHQNLTGAKRIVKDLTATIHTSIQQWNNIHIHGVDVLKSITAMKFDDSFPEGLQELCDTLEKDVDRLDQVVSNLKLSFQQMTSAVSLHRGPEKLFKTWGNERFVEIAQLIYEVYKKEADLKRKILENVAHDYQDSWKMLHLAAWVHQPMIPHDLNVSLESLLIETGHR
;
A
#
# COMPACT_ATOMS: atom_id res chain seq x y z
N MET A 1 1.49 67.66 10.69
CA MET A 1 2.03 66.75 9.64
C MET A 1 2.19 65.39 10.28
N GLU A 2 1.20 64.54 10.09
CA GLU A 2 1.24 63.14 10.57
C GLU A 2 2.09 62.33 9.59
N HIS A 3 3.17 61.72 10.09
CA HIS A 3 3.98 60.77 9.33
C HIS A 3 3.38 59.38 9.47
N PHE A 4 2.82 58.85 8.37
CA PHE A 4 2.42 57.44 8.28
C PHE A 4 3.68 56.57 8.11
N ALA A 5 3.85 55.60 9.01
CA ALA A 5 4.84 54.53 8.85
C ALA A 5 4.33 53.47 7.85
N PRO A 6 5.20 52.89 7.02
CA PRO A 6 4.78 51.90 6.03
C PRO A 6 4.45 50.57 6.71
N VAL A 7 3.35 49.95 6.28
CA VAL A 7 2.93 48.61 6.69
C VAL A 7 3.95 47.59 6.19
N VAL A 8 4.60 46.89 7.12
CA VAL A 8 5.46 45.73 6.81
C VAL A 8 4.56 44.57 6.42
N THR A 9 4.43 44.32 5.12
CA THR A 9 3.79 43.10 4.62
C THR A 9 4.72 41.91 4.83
N SER A 10 4.24 40.93 5.59
CA SER A 10 4.92 39.65 5.84
C SER A 10 5.32 38.96 4.51
N PRO A 11 6.48 38.30 4.41
CA PRO A 11 6.90 37.67 3.17
C PRO A 11 5.93 36.55 2.80
N ARG A 12 5.30 36.65 1.62
CA ARG A 12 4.60 35.53 1.01
C ARG A 12 5.59 34.39 0.78
N THR A 13 5.39 33.26 1.44
CA THR A 13 6.05 31.99 1.11
C THR A 13 5.74 31.65 -0.35
N SER A 14 6.79 31.51 -1.16
CA SER A 14 6.64 31.10 -2.55
C SER A 14 6.10 29.66 -2.64
N PRO A 15 5.30 29.30 -3.67
CA PRO A 15 4.66 27.98 -3.75
C PRO A 15 5.62 26.84 -4.10
N HIS A 16 6.88 27.15 -4.43
CA HIS A 16 7.86 26.20 -4.97
C HIS A 16 9.19 26.30 -4.24
N GLN A 17 9.17 26.08 -2.92
CA GLN A 17 10.40 25.76 -2.21
C GLN A 17 10.89 24.40 -2.69
N ASN A 18 12.02 24.37 -3.41
CA ASN A 18 12.69 23.13 -3.79
C ASN A 18 13.02 22.35 -2.52
N LEU A 19 12.29 21.26 -2.27
CA LEU A 19 12.51 20.39 -1.13
C LEU A 19 13.89 19.73 -1.27
N THR A 20 14.70 19.80 -0.24
CA THR A 20 16.01 19.13 -0.17
C THR A 20 16.10 18.28 1.10
N GLY A 21 16.98 17.27 1.08
CA GLY A 21 17.21 16.38 2.22
C GLY A 21 16.03 15.47 2.55
N ALA A 22 15.88 15.13 3.84
CA ALA A 22 14.90 14.16 4.34
C ALA A 22 13.45 14.49 3.93
N LYS A 23 13.09 15.77 3.87
CA LYS A 23 11.73 16.20 3.49
C LYS A 23 11.37 15.79 2.06
N ARG A 24 12.31 15.89 1.12
CA ARG A 24 12.09 15.43 -0.26
C ARG A 24 11.97 13.91 -0.30
N ILE A 25 12.88 13.20 0.37
CA ILE A 25 12.89 11.74 0.40
C ILE A 25 11.56 11.21 0.96
N VAL A 26 11.11 11.70 2.12
CA VAL A 26 9.83 11.25 2.73
C VAL A 26 8.65 11.55 1.81
N LYS A 27 8.66 12.70 1.11
CA LYS A 27 7.62 13.02 0.13
C LYS A 27 7.61 12.04 -1.04
N ASP A 28 8.76 11.83 -1.67
CA ASP A 28 8.89 10.93 -2.82
C ASP A 28 8.50 9.48 -2.44
N LEU A 29 8.94 9.00 -1.27
CA LEU A 29 8.57 7.68 -0.75
C LEU A 29 7.07 7.55 -0.47
N THR A 30 6.41 8.62 -0.04
CA THR A 30 4.96 8.61 0.15
C THR A 30 4.22 8.43 -1.17
N ALA A 31 4.69 9.08 -2.24
CA ALA A 31 4.15 8.85 -3.59
C ALA A 31 4.40 7.40 -4.07
N THR A 32 5.58 6.83 -3.76
CA THR A 32 5.89 5.42 -4.04
C THR A 32 4.94 4.48 -3.31
N ILE A 33 4.72 4.67 -1.99
CA ILE A 33 3.78 3.86 -1.20
C ILE A 33 2.38 3.90 -1.81
N HIS A 34 1.87 5.09 -2.15
CA HIS A 34 0.56 5.22 -2.77
C HIS A 34 0.50 4.49 -4.12
N THR A 35 1.52 4.64 -4.96
CA THR A 35 1.60 3.94 -6.26
C THR A 35 1.62 2.42 -6.08
N SER A 36 2.38 1.91 -5.11
CA SER A 36 2.42 0.50 -4.76
C SER A 36 1.05 -0.03 -4.32
N ILE A 37 0.29 0.73 -3.53
CA ILE A 37 -1.08 0.37 -3.13
C ILE A 37 -2.04 0.37 -4.35
N GLN A 38 -1.90 1.31 -5.28
CA GLN A 38 -2.70 1.28 -6.51
C GLN A 38 -2.38 0.05 -7.38
N GLN A 39 -1.10 -0.33 -7.47
CA GLN A 39 -0.68 -1.56 -8.14
C GLN A 39 -1.28 -2.80 -7.48
N TRP A 40 -1.22 -2.87 -6.14
CA TRP A 40 -1.87 -3.93 -5.37
C TRP A 40 -3.35 -4.06 -5.74
N ASN A 41 -4.11 -2.96 -5.72
CA ASN A 41 -5.55 -2.97 -5.99
C ASN A 41 -5.86 -3.52 -7.39
N ASN A 42 -5.08 -3.15 -8.40
CA ASN A 42 -5.26 -3.65 -9.76
C ASN A 42 -5.01 -5.16 -9.87
N ILE A 43 -3.95 -5.65 -9.22
CA ILE A 43 -3.62 -7.08 -9.20
C ILE A 43 -4.69 -7.86 -8.42
N HIS A 44 -5.11 -7.33 -7.27
CA HIS A 44 -6.15 -7.93 -6.44
C HIS A 44 -7.46 -8.13 -7.20
N ILE A 45 -7.92 -7.12 -7.95
CA ILE A 45 -9.14 -7.19 -8.77
C ILE A 45 -9.00 -8.27 -9.84
N HIS A 46 -7.87 -8.33 -10.55
CA HIS A 46 -7.63 -9.37 -11.55
C HIS A 46 -7.65 -10.77 -10.91
N GLY A 47 -6.98 -10.94 -9.76
CA GLY A 47 -6.99 -12.20 -9.02
C GLY A 47 -8.38 -12.65 -8.57
N VAL A 48 -9.32 -11.73 -8.30
CA VAL A 48 -10.72 -12.08 -8.01
C VAL A 48 -11.36 -12.82 -9.20
N ASP A 49 -11.12 -12.34 -10.41
CA ASP A 49 -11.73 -12.92 -11.62
C ASP A 49 -11.11 -14.28 -11.97
N VAL A 50 -9.79 -14.42 -11.78
CA VAL A 50 -9.09 -15.70 -11.93
C VAL A 50 -9.60 -16.72 -10.90
N LEU A 51 -9.74 -16.32 -9.63
CA LEU A 51 -10.21 -17.20 -8.56
C LEU A 51 -11.66 -17.65 -8.76
N LYS A 52 -12.54 -16.76 -9.25
CA LYS A 52 -13.91 -17.13 -9.66
C LYS A 52 -13.89 -18.19 -10.76
N SER A 53 -12.99 -18.07 -11.73
CA SER A 53 -12.86 -19.03 -12.82
C SER A 53 -12.39 -20.40 -12.30
N ILE A 54 -11.40 -20.42 -11.40
CA ILE A 54 -10.92 -21.66 -10.75
C ILE A 54 -12.05 -22.35 -9.98
N THR A 55 -12.75 -21.60 -9.11
CA THR A 55 -13.84 -22.14 -8.29
C THR A 55 -15.03 -22.61 -9.12
N ALA A 56 -15.27 -22.00 -10.29
CA ALA A 56 -16.28 -22.44 -11.24
C ALA A 56 -15.88 -23.69 -12.03
N MET A 57 -14.60 -24.05 -12.12
CA MET A 57 -14.16 -25.29 -12.78
C MET A 57 -14.08 -26.47 -11.79
N LYS A 58 -13.87 -26.20 -10.50
CA LYS A 58 -13.65 -27.21 -9.47
C LYS A 58 -14.97 -27.68 -8.83
N PHE A 59 -15.64 -28.63 -9.47
CA PHE A 59 -16.89 -29.25 -8.95
C PHE A 59 -16.66 -30.56 -8.19
N ASP A 60 -15.58 -31.26 -8.51
CA ASP A 60 -15.19 -32.53 -7.91
C ASP A 60 -13.65 -32.59 -7.80
N ASP A 61 -13.12 -33.76 -7.47
CA ASP A 61 -11.68 -33.96 -7.31
C ASP A 61 -10.91 -34.03 -8.65
N SER A 62 -11.57 -33.86 -9.79
CA SER A 62 -10.92 -33.87 -11.10
C SER A 62 -10.08 -32.61 -11.35
N PHE A 63 -9.14 -32.71 -12.29
CA PHE A 63 -8.30 -31.60 -12.73
C PHE A 63 -8.64 -31.29 -14.20
N PRO A 64 -9.67 -30.45 -14.44
CA PRO A 64 -10.11 -30.14 -15.79
C PRO A 64 -9.03 -29.40 -16.60
N GLU A 65 -9.08 -29.59 -17.92
CA GLU A 65 -8.23 -28.87 -18.86
C GLU A 65 -8.39 -27.35 -18.69
N GLY A 66 -7.27 -26.62 -18.67
CA GLY A 66 -7.25 -25.17 -18.41
C GLY A 66 -7.13 -24.77 -16.93
N LEU A 67 -7.34 -25.68 -15.97
CA LEU A 67 -7.18 -25.35 -14.54
C LEU A 67 -5.74 -24.93 -14.21
N GLN A 68 -4.76 -25.64 -14.77
CA GLN A 68 -3.34 -25.31 -14.56
C GLN A 68 -3.02 -23.89 -15.05
N GLU A 69 -3.53 -23.47 -16.20
CA GLU A 69 -3.27 -22.14 -16.76
C GLU A 69 -3.84 -21.02 -15.87
N LEU A 70 -5.00 -21.26 -15.25
CA LEU A 70 -5.57 -20.35 -14.27
C LEU A 70 -4.73 -20.31 -12.99
N CYS A 71 -4.23 -21.44 -12.51
CA CYS A 71 -3.33 -21.51 -11.37
C CYS A 71 -2.02 -20.76 -11.64
N ASP A 72 -1.40 -20.97 -12.81
CA ASP A 72 -0.19 -20.26 -13.23
C ASP A 72 -0.44 -18.74 -13.35
N THR A 73 -1.65 -18.36 -13.77
CA THR A 73 -2.04 -16.94 -13.85
C THR A 73 -2.19 -16.34 -12.45
N LEU A 74 -2.82 -17.06 -11.52
CA LEU A 74 -2.95 -16.64 -10.13
C LEU A 74 -1.59 -16.58 -9.42
N GLU A 75 -0.70 -17.52 -9.71
CA GLU A 75 0.68 -17.54 -9.18
C GLU A 75 1.43 -16.26 -9.60
N LYS A 76 1.38 -15.89 -10.88
CA LYS A 76 1.97 -14.63 -11.37
C LYS A 76 1.39 -13.41 -10.66
N ASP A 77 0.10 -13.41 -10.34
CA ASP A 77 -0.49 -12.31 -9.57
C ASP A 77 0.01 -12.29 -8.13
N VAL A 78 0.10 -13.44 -7.46
CA VAL A 78 0.66 -13.53 -6.10
C VAL A 78 2.12 -13.05 -6.08
N ASP A 79 2.96 -13.50 -7.02
CA ASP A 79 4.34 -13.02 -7.14
C ASP A 79 4.43 -11.50 -7.31
N ARG A 80 3.51 -10.91 -8.09
CA ARG A 80 3.43 -9.46 -8.26
C ARG A 80 2.96 -8.75 -6.98
N LEU A 81 2.08 -9.36 -6.19
CA LEU A 81 1.69 -8.85 -4.87
C LEU A 81 2.89 -8.87 -3.91
N ASP A 82 3.70 -9.92 -3.93
CA ASP A 82 4.94 -10.00 -3.14
C ASP A 82 5.96 -8.92 -3.52
N GLN A 83 6.07 -8.63 -4.82
CA GLN A 83 6.90 -7.53 -5.30
C GLN A 83 6.38 -6.18 -4.78
N VAL A 84 5.06 -5.98 -4.72
CA VAL A 84 4.46 -4.79 -4.11
C VAL A 84 4.81 -4.69 -2.62
N VAL A 85 4.67 -5.80 -1.86
CA VAL A 85 5.04 -5.82 -0.44
C VAL A 85 6.53 -5.52 -0.24
N SER A 86 7.39 -6.02 -1.13
CA SER A 86 8.82 -5.73 -1.12
C SER A 86 9.11 -4.25 -1.35
N ASN A 87 8.38 -3.60 -2.26
CA ASN A 87 8.48 -2.16 -2.51
C ASN A 87 8.01 -1.33 -1.30
N LEU A 88 6.93 -1.75 -0.64
CA LEU A 88 6.44 -1.12 0.60
C LEU A 88 7.48 -1.24 1.72
N LYS A 89 8.07 -2.43 1.89
CA LYS A 89 9.15 -2.67 2.87
C LYS A 89 10.34 -1.76 2.63
N LEU A 90 10.80 -1.67 1.38
CA LEU A 90 11.91 -0.81 1.00
C LEU A 90 11.58 0.66 1.28
N SER A 91 10.37 1.10 0.94
CA SER A 91 9.92 2.47 1.18
C SER A 91 9.91 2.81 2.67
N PHE A 92 9.39 1.91 3.50
CA PHE A 92 9.45 2.02 4.95
C PHE A 92 10.90 2.13 5.45
N GLN A 93 11.79 1.22 5.05
CA GLN A 93 13.19 1.22 5.49
C GLN A 93 13.93 2.50 5.10
N GLN A 94 13.74 2.96 3.87
CA GLN A 94 14.32 4.21 3.38
C GLN A 94 13.76 5.43 4.13
N MET A 95 12.48 5.41 4.48
CA MET A 95 11.84 6.46 5.29
C MET A 95 12.44 6.50 6.70
N THR A 96 12.62 5.35 7.34
CA THR A 96 13.31 5.22 8.64
C THR A 96 14.72 5.80 8.59
N SER A 97 15.51 5.46 7.57
CA SER A 97 16.84 6.03 7.38
C SER A 97 16.82 7.55 7.17
N ALA A 98 15.88 8.05 6.37
CA ALA A 98 15.74 9.49 6.13
C ALA A 98 15.38 10.27 7.40
N VAL A 99 14.49 9.73 8.23
CA VAL A 99 14.06 10.36 9.48
C VAL A 99 15.15 10.29 10.55
N SER A 100 15.77 9.13 10.77
CA SER A 100 16.83 8.95 11.78
C SER A 100 18.10 9.79 11.51
N LEU A 101 18.42 10.06 10.24
CA LEU A 101 19.56 10.90 9.86
C LEU A 101 19.24 12.40 9.86
N HIS A 102 17.95 12.77 9.99
CA HIS A 102 17.53 14.16 9.97
C HIS A 102 17.91 14.86 11.28
N ARG A 103 18.77 15.87 11.18
CA ARG A 103 19.21 16.70 12.32
C ARG A 103 18.49 18.04 12.41
N GLY A 104 17.44 18.23 11.62
CA GLY A 104 16.67 19.47 11.55
C GLY A 104 15.46 19.48 12.50
N PRO A 105 14.43 20.28 12.21
CA PRO A 105 13.23 20.37 13.04
C PRO A 105 12.53 19.02 13.23
N GLU A 106 11.91 18.81 14.39
CA GLU A 106 11.15 17.59 14.72
C GLU A 106 9.89 17.39 13.86
N LYS A 107 9.52 18.40 13.05
CA LYS A 107 8.41 18.35 12.09
C LYS A 107 8.95 18.64 10.69
N LEU A 108 8.99 17.61 9.84
CA LEU A 108 9.37 17.74 8.43
C LEU A 108 8.31 18.48 7.61
N PHE A 109 7.03 18.31 7.94
CA PHE A 109 5.91 18.84 7.16
C PHE A 109 5.02 19.79 7.96
N LYS A 110 3.73 19.46 8.14
CA LYS A 110 2.71 20.36 8.66
C LYS A 110 2.55 20.17 10.15
N THR A 111 2.04 19.01 10.56
CA THR A 111 1.56 18.75 11.91
C THR A 111 2.26 17.58 12.59
N TRP A 112 2.71 16.59 11.83
CA TRP A 112 3.26 15.34 12.35
C TRP A 112 4.72 15.48 12.81
N GLY A 113 5.04 14.79 13.90
CA GLY A 113 6.43 14.49 14.26
C GLY A 113 7.05 13.51 13.26
N ASN A 114 8.37 13.57 13.09
CA ASN A 114 9.06 12.80 12.04
C ASN A 114 8.87 11.28 12.17
N GLU A 115 8.84 10.75 13.39
CA GLU A 115 8.63 9.31 13.64
C GLU A 115 7.26 8.82 13.17
N ARG A 116 6.25 9.69 13.15
CA ARG A 116 4.89 9.31 12.73
C ARG A 116 4.84 8.82 11.28
N PHE A 117 5.66 9.39 10.41
CA PHE A 117 5.75 8.93 9.02
C PHE A 117 6.26 7.49 8.94
N VAL A 118 7.28 7.17 9.75
CA VAL A 118 7.86 5.83 9.85
C VAL A 118 6.85 4.84 10.39
N GLU A 119 6.14 5.19 11.48
CA GLU A 119 5.10 4.35 12.09
C GLU A 119 4.01 3.97 11.07
N ILE A 120 3.53 4.95 10.30
CA ILE A 120 2.47 4.71 9.31
C ILE A 120 2.99 3.88 8.13
N ALA A 121 4.20 4.18 7.63
CA ALA A 121 4.81 3.37 6.57
C ALA A 121 5.05 1.92 7.00
N GLN A 122 5.46 1.70 8.25
CA GLN A 122 5.62 0.38 8.84
C GLN A 122 4.28 -0.35 8.94
N LEU A 123 3.25 0.32 9.48
CA LEU A 123 1.91 -0.23 9.61
C LEU A 123 1.35 -0.71 8.26
N ILE A 124 1.48 0.13 7.22
CA ILE A 124 1.09 -0.21 5.85
C ILE A 124 1.82 -1.47 5.39
N TYR A 125 3.15 -1.49 5.47
CA TYR A 125 3.94 -2.65 5.05
C TYR A 125 3.51 -3.94 5.78
N GLU A 126 3.39 -3.92 7.10
CA GLU A 126 3.07 -5.12 7.89
C GLU A 126 1.68 -5.67 7.59
N VAL A 127 0.69 -4.79 7.37
CA VAL A 127 -0.67 -5.19 6.99
C VAL A 127 -0.69 -5.84 5.60
N TYR A 128 -0.07 -5.21 4.60
CA TYR A 128 -0.03 -5.75 3.24
C TYR A 128 0.78 -7.05 3.16
N LYS A 129 1.83 -7.18 3.97
CA LYS A 129 2.57 -8.44 4.09
C LYS A 129 1.69 -9.58 4.59
N LYS A 130 0.92 -9.35 5.67
CA LYS A 130 0.00 -10.38 6.21
C LYS A 130 -1.06 -10.78 5.20
N GLU A 131 -1.59 -9.82 4.44
CA GLU A 131 -2.55 -10.11 3.38
C GLU A 131 -1.91 -10.91 2.24
N ALA A 132 -0.68 -10.59 1.82
CA ALA A 132 0.05 -11.36 0.80
C ALA A 132 0.31 -12.80 1.27
N ASP A 133 0.71 -13.00 2.53
CA ASP A 133 0.90 -14.32 3.12
C ASP A 133 -0.41 -15.15 3.10
N LEU A 134 -1.56 -14.52 3.34
CA LEU A 134 -2.88 -15.16 3.19
C LEU A 134 -3.17 -15.53 1.73
N LYS A 135 -2.92 -14.61 0.80
CA LYS A 135 -3.16 -14.84 -0.64
C LYS A 135 -2.31 -15.96 -1.21
N ARG A 136 -1.06 -16.12 -0.74
CA ARG A 136 -0.22 -17.27 -1.09
C ARG A 136 -0.81 -18.59 -0.59
N LYS A 137 -1.33 -18.64 0.64
CA LYS A 137 -2.03 -19.84 1.14
C LYS A 137 -3.26 -20.18 0.32
N ILE A 138 -4.00 -19.17 -0.15
CA ILE A 138 -5.16 -19.41 -1.03
C ILE A 138 -4.69 -20.04 -2.35
N LEU A 139 -3.65 -19.49 -2.99
CA LEU A 139 -3.05 -20.04 -4.21
C LEU A 139 -2.67 -21.52 -4.05
N GLU A 140 -1.99 -21.86 -2.94
CA GLU A 140 -1.52 -23.22 -2.65
C GLU A 140 -2.67 -24.25 -2.50
N ASN A 141 -3.89 -23.82 -2.15
CA ASN A 141 -4.99 -24.73 -1.78
C ASN A 141 -6.19 -24.68 -2.73
N VAL A 142 -6.43 -23.57 -3.44
CA VAL A 142 -7.68 -23.35 -4.18
C VAL A 142 -7.97 -24.39 -5.27
N ALA A 143 -6.95 -24.97 -5.89
CA ALA A 143 -7.12 -26.00 -6.92
C ALA A 143 -7.42 -27.40 -6.34
N HIS A 144 -7.20 -27.60 -5.05
CA HIS A 144 -7.40 -28.88 -4.34
C HIS A 144 -8.77 -28.96 -3.67
N ASP A 145 -9.40 -27.82 -3.38
CA ASP A 145 -10.67 -27.76 -2.69
C ASP A 145 -11.87 -27.64 -3.65
N TYR A 146 -12.71 -28.68 -3.71
CA TYR A 146 -13.92 -28.70 -4.55
C TYR A 146 -15.22 -28.46 -3.77
N GLN A 147 -15.20 -28.58 -2.44
CA GLN A 147 -16.37 -28.34 -1.60
C GLN A 147 -16.76 -26.85 -1.63
N ASP A 148 -18.05 -26.57 -1.78
CA ASP A 148 -18.56 -25.19 -1.88
C ASP A 148 -18.17 -24.30 -0.70
N SER A 149 -18.11 -24.86 0.51
CA SER A 149 -17.67 -24.12 1.71
C SER A 149 -16.24 -23.60 1.58
N TRP A 150 -15.33 -24.42 1.07
CA TRP A 150 -13.91 -24.04 0.89
C TRP A 150 -13.73 -23.08 -0.27
N LYS A 151 -14.41 -23.32 -1.39
CA LYS A 151 -14.42 -22.38 -2.54
C LYS A 151 -14.91 -20.99 -2.12
N MET A 152 -16.00 -20.94 -1.38
CA MET A 152 -16.55 -19.67 -0.85
C MET A 152 -15.62 -19.02 0.16
N LEU A 153 -14.95 -19.80 1.02
CA LEU A 153 -13.97 -19.27 1.97
C LEU A 153 -12.79 -18.62 1.25
N HIS A 154 -12.20 -19.30 0.27
CA HIS A 154 -11.09 -18.77 -0.54
C HIS A 154 -11.49 -17.50 -1.26
N LEU A 155 -12.66 -17.48 -1.91
CA LEU A 155 -13.16 -16.32 -2.62
C LEU A 155 -13.44 -15.15 -1.67
N ALA A 156 -14.11 -15.38 -0.55
CA ALA A 156 -14.42 -14.34 0.43
C ALA A 156 -13.14 -13.77 1.06
N ALA A 157 -12.19 -14.63 1.43
CA ALA A 157 -10.90 -14.21 1.98
C ALA A 157 -10.12 -13.36 0.96
N TRP A 158 -10.12 -13.75 -0.32
CA TRP A 158 -9.44 -12.97 -1.36
C TRP A 158 -10.11 -11.61 -1.55
N VAL A 159 -11.44 -11.57 -1.73
CA VAL A 159 -12.25 -10.37 -2.01
C VAL A 159 -12.21 -9.35 -0.88
N HIS A 160 -12.39 -9.81 0.36
CA HIS A 160 -12.56 -8.89 1.49
C HIS A 160 -11.24 -8.43 2.12
N GLN A 161 -10.12 -9.06 1.77
CA GLN A 161 -8.78 -8.71 2.26
C GLN A 161 -8.74 -8.55 3.79
N PRO A 162 -9.10 -9.61 4.55
CA PRO A 162 -9.38 -9.52 5.98
C PRO A 162 -8.18 -9.07 6.81
N MET A 163 -6.96 -9.17 6.30
CA MET A 163 -5.77 -8.70 7.01
C MET A 163 -5.57 -7.19 6.89
N ILE A 164 -6.31 -6.51 5.99
CA ILE A 164 -6.27 -5.06 5.77
C ILE A 164 -7.39 -4.36 6.55
N PRO A 165 -7.06 -3.66 7.66
CA PRO A 165 -8.05 -2.93 8.45
C PRO A 165 -8.64 -1.74 7.69
N HIS A 166 -9.90 -1.42 7.96
CA HIS A 166 -10.59 -0.31 7.29
C HIS A 166 -9.98 1.07 7.63
N ASP A 167 -9.45 1.23 8.84
CA ASP A 167 -8.78 2.44 9.31
C ASP A 167 -7.40 2.67 8.67
N LEU A 168 -6.84 1.68 7.96
CA LEU A 168 -5.60 1.85 7.21
C LEU A 168 -5.76 2.89 6.08
N ASN A 169 -6.93 2.96 5.45
CA ASN A 169 -7.22 3.98 4.44
C ASN A 169 -7.15 5.40 5.01
N VAL A 170 -7.64 5.59 6.24
CA VAL A 170 -7.54 6.88 6.94
C VAL A 170 -6.07 7.23 7.22
N SER A 171 -5.27 6.24 7.59
CA SER A 171 -3.83 6.41 7.81
C SER A 171 -3.08 6.79 6.52
N LEU A 172 -3.41 6.14 5.41
CA LEU A 172 -2.85 6.45 4.09
C LEU A 172 -3.23 7.86 3.62
N GLU A 173 -4.51 8.23 3.70
CA GLU A 173 -4.96 9.57 3.30
C GLU A 173 -4.36 10.64 4.19
N SER A 174 -4.22 10.38 5.49
CA SER A 174 -3.53 11.31 6.41
C SER A 174 -2.07 11.50 6.03
N LEU A 175 -1.36 10.42 5.68
CA LEU A 175 0.03 10.48 5.20
C LEU A 175 0.15 11.32 3.91
N LEU A 176 -0.79 11.16 2.97
CA LEU A 176 -0.84 11.92 1.72
C LEU A 176 -1.12 13.40 1.94
N ILE A 177 -2.08 13.73 2.80
CA ILE A 177 -2.41 15.11 3.18
C ILE A 177 -1.20 15.77 3.85
N GLU A 178 -0.56 15.08 4.79
CA GLU A 178 0.54 15.62 5.57
C GLU A 178 1.75 15.96 4.66
N THR A 179 2.03 15.12 3.66
CA THR A 179 3.12 15.32 2.68
C THR A 179 2.75 16.21 1.48
N GLY A 180 1.48 16.64 1.38
CA GLY A 180 1.00 17.56 0.36
C GLY A 180 0.77 16.90 -1.01
N HIS A 181 0.31 15.66 -1.03
CA HIS A 181 -0.20 14.96 -2.23
C HIS A 181 -1.72 15.06 -2.39
N ARG A 182 -2.39 15.63 -1.38
CA ARG A 182 -3.82 15.94 -1.33
C ARG A 182 -4.00 17.37 -0.84
#